data_AF-A0A937BXH4-F1
#
_entry.id   AF-A0A937BXH4-F1
#
_cell.length_a   1.000
_cell.length_b   1.000
_cell.length_c   1.000
_cell.angle_alpha   90.00
_cell.angle_beta   90.00
_cell.angle_gamma   90.00
#
_symmetry.space_group_name_H-M   'P 1'
#
loop_
_entity.id
_entity.type
_entity.pdbx_description
1 polymer ?
#
loop_
_entity_poly.entity_id
_entity_poly.type
_entity_poly.pdbx_seq_one_letter_code
_entity_poly.pdbx_strand_id
1 'polypeptide(L)' 'MRAVNENLKIIAEKAGIETELTTYVARHSYANILKMKGIPTSVISEALGHDSKKTTQVYLDSFGSSILDEASKAIL' A
#
# COMPACT_ATOMS: atom_id res chain seq x y z
N MET A 1 0.86 -21.07 0.10
CA MET A 1 1.74 -20.10 0.79
C MET A 1 2.97 -20.73 1.45
N ARG A 2 2.89 -21.95 2.02
CA ARG A 2 4.03 -22.61 2.69
C ARG A 2 5.30 -22.71 1.81
N ALA A 3 5.20 -23.30 0.62
CA ALA A 3 6.34 -23.43 -0.30
C ALA A 3 6.97 -22.07 -0.68
N VAL A 4 6.16 -21.02 -0.80
CA VAL A 4 6.67 -19.66 -1.08
C VAL A 4 7.46 -19.13 0.10
N ASN A 5 6.97 -19.27 1.33
CA ASN A 5 7.69 -18.84 2.53
C ASN A 5 8.97 -19.67 2.75
N GLU A 6 8.97 -20.97 2.44
CA GLU A 6 10.17 -21.82 2.48
C GLU A 6 11.24 -21.32 1.50
N ASN A 7 10.84 -20.96 0.27
CA ASN A 7 11.75 -20.36 -0.71
C ASN A 7 12.24 -18.97 -0.26
N LEU A 8 11.38 -18.15 0.33
CA LEU A 8 11.74 -16.84 0.87
C LEU A 8 12.78 -16.95 1.99
N LYS A 9 12.71 -17.99 2.82
CA LYS A 9 13.72 -18.28 3.85
C LYS A 9 15.10 -18.55 3.22
N ILE A 10 15.16 -19.39 2.19
CA ILE A 10 16.40 -19.68 1.45
C ILE A 10 16.98 -18.40 0.84
N ILE A 11 16.12 -17.53 0.29
CA ILE A 11 16.53 -16.24 -0.27
C ILE A 11 17.06 -15.31 0.83
N ALA A 12 16.40 -15.23 1.98
CA ALA A 12 16.82 -14.41 3.12
C ALA A 12 18.22 -14.82 3.61
N GLU A 13 18.46 -16.12 3.79
CA GLU A 13 19.75 -16.67 4.18
C GLU A 13 20.85 -16.32 3.16
N LYS A 14 20.57 -16.48 1.87
CA LYS A 14 21.52 -16.12 0.79
C LYS A 14 21.81 -14.62 0.72
N ALA A 15 20.85 -13.77 1.10
CA ALA A 15 20.97 -12.32 1.08
C ALA A 15 21.55 -11.74 2.38
N GLY A 16 21.83 -12.58 3.40
CA GLY A 16 22.27 -12.11 4.72
C GLY A 16 21.20 -11.30 5.47
N ILE A 17 19.93 -11.56 5.20
CA ILE A 17 18.80 -10.91 5.88
C ILE A 17 18.45 -11.73 7.11
N GLU A 18 18.60 -11.14 8.29
CA GLU A 18 18.29 -11.80 9.57
C GLU A 18 16.78 -11.96 9.82
N THR A 19 15.98 -11.04 9.28
CA THR A 19 14.52 -11.05 9.42
C THR A 19 13.91 -12.20 8.62
N GLU A 20 13.01 -12.96 9.25
CA GLU A 20 12.25 -14.01 8.57
C GLU A 20 11.35 -13.41 7.47
N LEU A 21 11.69 -13.71 6.20
CA LEU A 21 10.90 -13.25 5.06
C LEU A 21 9.67 -14.13 4.85
N THR A 22 8.51 -13.48 4.86
CA THR A 22 7.22 -14.10 4.50
C THR A 22 6.48 -13.19 3.53
N THR A 23 5.46 -13.72 2.85
CA THR A 23 4.58 -12.89 2.02
C THR A 23 3.85 -11.80 2.81
N TYR A 24 3.68 -11.98 4.13
CA TYR A 24 3.11 -10.97 5.02
C TYR A 24 4.08 -9.80 5.24
N VAL A 25 5.37 -10.09 5.43
CA VAL A 25 6.43 -9.07 5.50
C VAL A 25 6.47 -8.26 4.21
N ALA A 26 6.44 -8.91 3.05
CA ALA A 26 6.41 -8.22 1.76
C ALA A 26 5.19 -7.29 1.60
N ARG A 27 4.00 -7.75 2.02
CA ARG A 27 2.76 -6.94 2.00
C ARG A 27 2.88 -5.69 2.89
N HIS A 28 3.46 -5.83 4.08
CA HIS A 28 3.67 -4.71 5.00
C HIS A 28 4.73 -3.72 4.51
N SER A 29 5.85 -4.23 3.99
CA SER A 29 6.88 -3.39 3.38
C SER A 29 6.30 -2.56 2.23
N TYR A 30 5.49 -3.17 1.36
CA TYR A 30 4.80 -2.46 0.29
C TYR A 30 3.90 -1.32 0.81
N ALA A 31 3.04 -1.61 1.80
CA ALA A 31 2.16 -0.61 2.39
C ALA A 31 2.93 0.54 3.05
N ASN A 32 3.99 0.22 3.80
CA ASN A 32 4.83 1.22 4.46
C ASN A 32 5.57 2.13 3.46
N ILE A 33 6.08 1.57 2.36
CA ILE A 33 6.73 2.38 1.31
C ILE A 33 5.72 3.37 0.70
N LEU A 34 4.50 2.91 0.38
CA LEU A 34 3.47 3.81 -0.14
C LEU A 34 3.09 4.90 0.87
N LYS A 35 2.99 4.54 2.15
CA LYS A 35 2.73 5.49 3.23
C LYS A 35 3.83 6.54 3.36
N MET A 36 5.10 6.13 3.30
CA MET A 36 6.26 7.03 3.32
C MET A 36 6.32 7.95 2.10
N LYS A 37 5.79 7.52 0.95
CA LYS A 37 5.64 8.33 -0.26
C LYS A 37 4.44 9.29 -0.22
N GLY A 38 3.72 9.36 0.90
CA GLY A 38 2.56 10.24 1.05
C GLY A 38 1.29 9.75 0.35
N ILE A 39 1.27 8.50 -0.11
CA ILE A 39 0.08 7.94 -0.78
C ILE A 39 -1.08 7.83 0.24
N PRO A 40 -2.30 8.28 -0.10
CA PRO A 40 -3.44 8.19 0.80
C PRO A 40 -3.72 6.75 1.24
N THR A 41 -4.04 6.57 2.53
CA THR A 41 -4.33 5.23 3.10
C THR A 41 -5.48 4.53 2.37
N SER A 42 -6.44 5.28 1.81
CA SER A 42 -7.54 4.74 0.98
C SER A 42 -7.01 4.02 -0.27
N VAL A 43 -6.11 4.68 -1.00
CA VAL A 43 -5.46 4.12 -2.20
C VAL A 43 -4.58 2.92 -1.83
N ILE A 44 -3.85 3.00 -0.72
CA ILE A 44 -3.06 1.85 -0.22
C ILE A 44 -3.97 0.68 0.14
N SER A 45 -5.10 0.93 0.81
CA SER A 45 -6.07 -0.09 1.21
C SER A 45 -6.69 -0.79 -0.01
N GLU A 46 -7.03 -0.01 -1.04
CA GLU A 46 -7.52 -0.54 -2.33
C GLU A 46 -6.43 -1.36 -3.03
N ALA A 47 -5.20 -0.87 -3.11
CA ALA A 47 -4.07 -1.59 -3.70
C ALA A 47 -3.75 -2.91 -2.96
N LEU A 48 -4.07 -3.00 -1.67
CA LEU A 48 -3.96 -4.24 -0.88
C LEU A 48 -5.17 -5.17 -1.06
N GLY A 49 -6.21 -4.75 -1.79
CA GLY A 49 -7.42 -5.54 -2.02
C GLY A 49 -8.32 -5.66 -0.79
N HIS A 50 -8.23 -4.72 0.15
CA HIS A 50 -9.19 -4.68 1.26
C HIS A 50 -10.51 -4.08 0.75
N ASP A 51 -11.53 -4.93 0.59
CA ASP A 51 -12.85 -4.53 0.11
C ASP A 51 -13.61 -3.77 1.22
N SER A 52 -13.31 -2.50 1.40
CA SER A 52 -14.15 -1.61 2.22
C SER A 52 -15.01 -0.73 1.33
N LYS A 53 -16.03 -1.33 0.70
CA LYS A 53 -17.07 -0.60 -0.07
C LYS A 53 -17.74 0.54 0.71
N LYS A 54 -17.61 0.55 2.03
CA LYS A 54 -18.13 1.58 2.94
C LYS A 54 -17.30 2.87 2.98
N THR A 55 -16.02 2.82 2.60
CA THR A 55 -15.10 3.98 2.68
C THR A 55 -15.17 4.85 1.41
N THR A 56 -15.49 4.25 0.26
CA THR A 56 -15.55 4.94 -1.03
C THR A 56 -16.65 6.01 -1.08
N GLN A 57 -17.82 5.75 -0.49
CA GLN A 57 -18.91 6.73 -0.47
C GLN A 57 -18.60 7.93 0.42
N VAL A 58 -17.99 7.70 1.59
CA VAL A 58 -17.55 8.76 2.50
C VAL A 58 -16.42 9.59 1.90
N TYR A 59 -15.55 8.99 1.07
CA TYR A 59 -14.43 9.69 0.46
C TYR A 59 -14.86 10.58 -0.72
N LEU A 60 -15.82 10.15 -1.55
CA LEU A 60 -16.42 10.98 -2.60
C LEU A 60 -17.09 12.24 -2.05
N ASP A 61 -17.75 12.13 -0.89
CA ASP A 61 -18.35 13.28 -0.21
C ASP A 61 -17.29 14.16 0.49
N SER A 62 -16.10 13.62 0.80
CA SER A 62 -14.98 14.33 1.44
C SER A 62 -13.97 14.94 0.46
N PHE A 63 -14.10 14.71 -0.85
CA PHE A 63 -13.41 15.48 -1.89
C PHE A 63 -14.03 16.89 -2.02
N GLY A 64 -14.09 17.59 -0.89
CA GLY A 64 -14.40 19.01 -0.83
C GLY A 64 -13.21 19.80 -1.37
N SER A 65 -13.40 20.37 -2.57
CA SER A 65 -12.73 21.55 -3.15
C SER A 65 -11.20 21.60 -3.27
N SER A 66 -10.39 21.04 -2.37
CA SER A 66 -8.94 21.31 -2.33
C SER A 66 -8.14 20.57 -3.40
N ILE A 67 -8.39 19.27 -3.60
CA ILE A 67 -7.67 18.48 -4.62
C ILE A 67 -8.14 18.85 -6.05
N LEU A 68 -9.40 19.26 -6.21
CA LEU A 68 -9.92 19.80 -7.47
C LEU A 68 -9.33 21.19 -7.78
N ASP A 69 -9.14 22.04 -6.77
CA ASP A 69 -8.50 23.35 -6.93
C ASP A 69 -7.01 23.21 -7.30
N GLU A 70 -6.31 22.24 -6.71
CA GLU A 70 -4.90 22.01 -6.99
C GLU A 70 -4.68 21.40 -8.39
N ALA A 71 -5.58 20.49 -8.82
CA ALA A 71 -5.60 19.98 -10.19
C ALA A 71 -5.99 21.04 -11.23
N SER A 72 -6.89 21.97 -10.88
CA SER A 72 -7.30 23.07 -11.77
C SER A 72 -6.19 24.11 -11.94
N LYS A 73 -5.35 24.33 -10.92
CA LYS A 73 -4.16 25.19 -11.02
C LYS A 73 -3.04 24.62 -11.89
N ALA A 74 -3.04 23.32 -12.16
CA ALA A 74 -2.06 22.68 -13.04
C ALA A 74 -2.45 22.74 -14.54
N ILE A 75 -3.66 23.23 -14.86
CA ILE A 75 -4.18 23.33 -16.24
C ILE A 75 -4.22 24.79 -16.75
N LEU A 76 -4.02 25.78 -15.88
CA LEU A 76 -3.90 27.21 -16.22
C LEU A 76 -2.42 27.62 -16.34
#